data_AF-R7YJA8-F1
#
_entry.id   AF-R7YJA8-F1
#
_cell.length_a   1.000
_cell.length_b   1.000
_cell.length_c   1.000
_cell.angle_alpha   90.00
_cell.angle_beta   90.00
_cell.angle_gamma   90.00
#
_symmetry.space_group_name_H-M   'P 1'
#
loop_
_entity.id
_entity.type
_entity.pdbx_description
1 polymer ?
#
loop_
_entity_poly.entity_id
_entity_poly.type
_entity_poly.pdbx_seq_one_letter_code
_entity_poly.pdbx_strand_id
1 'polypeptide(L)'
;MASARPAFRLLRPPFFQQSYAYRRPGADFFRPRFAPTTANRYVSDGVPPPPPPRGDVRNEGRREPPNKVWAPKTRLAVGVVFVGALIYSMVTGEPEKLEAPAIAEQDALSKRESGVGRDSPMRLRMEAFIKEHQKIIVSELEKLDGKTFKVDSWERPDGGGGITCVLQEGNVFEKAGVNTSIVYGTLPRAAISKMRVNHKALDPDVDSLDFFAAGLSLVLHPHNPMAPTVHLNYRYFETADKDGKPSAWWFGGGCDLTPCYLFDDDAIHFHRTIKEACEKHDKSYYPRFKKWCDGYFSNKHRGETRGVGGIFFDDLDETEKDQENLFEFVQDCLSAFLPSYMPIIRKRKDLPFTDKEKLWQQLRRGRYVEFNLVHDRGTSFGLNTPGARVESILMSLPLTARWQYMHEPEKGSREERLVNVLKKPVDWV
;
A
#
# COMPACT_ATOMS: atom_id res chain seq x y z
N MET A 1 33.67 5.57 -68.93
CA MET A 1 34.73 5.22 -67.95
C MET A 1 34.17 5.53 -66.57
N ALA A 2 33.52 4.61 -65.86
CA ALA A 2 34.01 3.39 -65.20
C ALA A 2 34.81 3.68 -63.91
N SER A 3 34.23 3.39 -62.74
CA SER A 3 34.67 2.37 -61.77
C SER A 3 33.75 2.50 -60.52
N ALA A 4 32.95 1.51 -60.14
CA ALA A 4 33.23 0.20 -59.53
C ALA A 4 33.06 0.24 -58.00
N ARG A 5 32.11 -0.56 -57.51
CA ARG A 5 31.88 -0.89 -56.08
C ARG A 5 33.01 -1.77 -55.54
N PRO A 6 33.05 -2.01 -54.22
CA PRO A 6 32.74 -3.38 -53.81
C PRO A 6 31.76 -3.48 -52.64
N ALA A 7 30.99 -4.57 -52.67
CA ALA A 7 30.09 -5.03 -51.63
C ALA A 7 30.86 -5.86 -50.59
N PHE A 8 30.57 -5.67 -49.31
CA PHE A 8 30.98 -6.59 -48.25
C PHE A 8 29.80 -7.46 -47.81
N ARG A 9 29.97 -8.77 -48.02
CA ARG A 9 29.19 -9.89 -47.47
C ARG A 9 29.76 -10.24 -46.09
N LEU A 10 28.91 -10.32 -45.06
CA LEU A 10 29.15 -11.06 -43.82
C LEU A 10 27.82 -11.74 -43.46
N LEU A 11 27.63 -12.99 -43.88
CA LEU A 11 27.76 -14.23 -43.09
C LEU A 11 26.70 -14.36 -41.97
N ARG A 12 25.66 -15.16 -42.27
CA ARG A 12 24.69 -15.71 -41.32
C ARG A 12 25.36 -16.74 -40.41
N PRO A 13 25.10 -16.75 -39.10
CA PRO A 13 25.36 -17.92 -38.26
C PRO A 13 24.17 -18.90 -38.29
N PRO A 14 24.39 -20.19 -37.94
CA PRO A 14 23.58 -21.30 -38.41
C PRO A 14 22.34 -21.58 -37.56
N PHE A 15 21.37 -22.23 -38.21
CA PHE A 15 20.25 -22.95 -37.63
C PHE A 15 20.73 -23.92 -36.53
N PHE A 16 20.19 -23.77 -35.32
CA PHE A 16 20.04 -24.88 -34.38
C PHE A 16 18.56 -25.21 -34.27
N GLN A 17 18.19 -26.29 -34.96
CA GLN A 17 16.90 -26.93 -34.89
C GLN A 17 16.97 -27.93 -33.73
N GLN A 18 16.37 -27.61 -32.59
CA GLN A 18 16.15 -28.58 -31.53
C GLN A 18 14.66 -28.74 -31.30
N SER A 19 14.13 -29.77 -31.95
CA SER A 19 12.83 -30.38 -31.72
C SER A 19 12.77 -30.94 -30.30
N TYR A 20 11.91 -30.38 -29.45
CA TYR A 20 11.42 -31.10 -28.29
C TYR A 20 9.94 -31.43 -28.49
N ALA A 21 9.73 -32.68 -28.87
CA ALA A 21 8.42 -33.29 -28.98
C ALA A 21 7.84 -33.57 -27.58
N TYR A 22 6.55 -33.31 -27.50
CA TYR A 22 5.56 -33.74 -26.52
C TYR A 22 5.83 -35.10 -25.85
N ARG A 23 5.74 -35.17 -24.51
CA ARG A 23 5.31 -36.36 -23.78
C ARG A 23 4.35 -35.98 -22.65
N ARG A 24 3.08 -36.37 -22.83
CA ARG A 24 2.12 -36.59 -21.73
C ARG A 24 2.47 -37.89 -21.02
N PRO A 25 2.20 -37.97 -19.71
CA PRO A 25 1.52 -39.12 -19.13
C PRO A 25 0.19 -38.62 -18.53
N GLY A 26 -0.95 -39.23 -18.83
CA GLY A 26 -1.30 -40.55 -18.32
C GLY A 26 -2.21 -40.32 -17.12
N ALA A 27 -3.52 -40.29 -17.39
CA ALA A 27 -4.56 -40.27 -16.38
C ALA A 27 -4.60 -41.64 -15.71
N ASP A 28 -4.62 -41.68 -14.38
CA ASP A 28 -5.14 -42.83 -13.63
C ASP A 28 -5.84 -42.38 -12.35
N PHE A 29 -7.15 -42.62 -12.38
CA PHE A 29 -8.05 -43.00 -11.31
C PHE A 29 -7.46 -43.15 -9.90
N PHE A 30 -8.02 -42.43 -8.92
CA PHE A 30 -8.50 -43.00 -7.67
C PHE A 30 -9.53 -42.05 -7.00
N ARG A 31 -10.79 -42.51 -6.92
CA ARG A 31 -11.80 -42.04 -5.96
C ARG A 31 -11.54 -42.73 -4.61
N PRO A 32 -11.93 -42.10 -3.50
CA PRO A 32 -13.04 -42.71 -2.77
C PRO A 32 -14.15 -41.71 -2.43
N ARG A 33 -15.38 -42.20 -2.61
CA ARG A 33 -16.60 -41.68 -2.01
C ARG A 33 -16.54 -41.92 -0.50
N PHE A 34 -16.90 -40.94 0.32
CA PHE A 34 -17.79 -41.16 1.46
C PHE A 34 -18.69 -39.94 1.65
N ALA A 35 -19.99 -40.22 1.77
CA ALA A 35 -21.08 -39.28 1.97
C ALA A 35 -21.24 -38.95 3.48
N PRO A 36 -22.07 -37.96 3.84
CA PRO A 36 -22.01 -37.27 5.14
C PRO A 36 -22.88 -37.95 6.19
N THR A 37 -22.45 -37.90 7.45
CA THR A 37 -23.29 -38.25 8.61
C THR A 37 -23.78 -36.98 9.31
N THR A 38 -25.11 -36.93 9.33
CA THR A 38 -26.08 -36.12 10.08
C THR A 38 -25.69 -35.63 11.46
N ALA A 39 -26.25 -34.44 11.75
CA ALA A 39 -26.39 -33.77 13.03
C ALA A 39 -26.90 -34.63 14.19
N ASN A 40 -26.51 -34.27 15.41
CA ASN A 40 -27.45 -34.17 16.52
C ASN A 40 -26.97 -33.13 17.56
N ARG A 41 -27.86 -32.18 17.84
CA ARG A 41 -27.82 -31.27 18.99
C ARG A 41 -28.17 -32.06 20.24
N TYR A 42 -27.47 -31.82 21.34
CA TYR A 42 -28.04 -31.97 22.68
C TYR A 42 -27.77 -30.69 23.48
N VAL A 43 -28.87 -30.12 23.95
CA VAL A 43 -28.94 -29.03 24.93
C VAL A 43 -29.15 -29.71 26.28
N SER A 44 -28.37 -29.34 27.30
CA SER A 44 -28.78 -29.55 28.70
C SER A 44 -28.28 -28.39 29.55
N ASP A 45 -29.22 -27.56 29.99
CA ASP A 45 -29.07 -26.64 31.12
C ASP A 45 -28.99 -27.42 32.44
N GLY A 46 -28.17 -26.99 33.39
CA GLY A 46 -28.11 -27.59 34.73
C GLY A 46 -27.01 -27.06 35.66
N VAL A 47 -27.29 -25.90 36.27
CA VAL A 47 -26.91 -25.37 37.60
C VAL A 47 -25.68 -25.95 38.36
N PRO A 48 -24.76 -25.10 38.89
CA PRO A 48 -23.58 -25.53 39.66
C PRO A 48 -23.87 -25.87 41.14
N PRO A 49 -23.06 -26.73 41.80
CA PRO A 49 -23.24 -27.12 43.20
C PRO A 49 -22.76 -26.07 44.22
N PRO A 50 -23.27 -26.10 45.47
CA PRO A 50 -23.08 -25.04 46.49
C PRO A 50 -21.74 -25.15 47.25
N PRO A 51 -21.30 -24.06 47.93
CA PRO A 51 -20.05 -24.04 48.69
C PRO A 51 -20.20 -24.66 50.10
N PRO A 52 -19.13 -25.25 50.66
CA PRO A 52 -19.12 -25.76 52.04
C PRO A 52 -18.94 -24.63 53.09
N PRO A 53 -19.31 -24.89 54.37
CA PRO A 53 -19.70 -23.85 55.32
C PRO A 53 -18.53 -23.18 56.08
N ARG A 54 -18.81 -21.98 56.62
CA ARG A 54 -17.95 -21.22 57.54
C ARG A 54 -17.99 -21.84 58.95
N GLY A 55 -16.83 -22.02 59.57
CA GLY A 55 -16.68 -22.33 60.99
C GLY A 55 -15.66 -21.37 61.63
N ASP A 56 -16.05 -20.78 62.77
CA ASP A 56 -15.29 -19.80 63.54
C ASP A 56 -14.38 -20.48 64.61
N VAL A 57 -13.11 -20.05 64.62
CA VAL A 57 -12.17 -19.81 65.74
C VAL A 57 -12.01 -20.84 66.88
N ARG A 58 -10.79 -21.39 67.01
CA ARG A 58 -9.92 -21.25 68.21
C ARG A 58 -8.47 -21.70 68.01
N ASN A 59 -7.58 -20.69 68.07
CA ASN A 59 -6.21 -20.62 68.57
C ASN A 59 -5.49 -21.90 69.09
N GLU A 60 -4.48 -22.37 68.37
CA GLU A 60 -3.30 -23.07 68.92
C GLU A 60 -2.03 -22.64 68.17
N GLY A 61 -0.93 -22.48 68.91
CA GLY A 61 0.21 -21.65 68.54
C GLY A 61 1.36 -22.31 67.77
N ARG A 62 2.17 -21.41 67.17
CA ARG A 62 3.59 -21.53 66.78
C ARG A 62 4.04 -22.77 65.97
N ARG A 63 4.44 -22.52 64.72
CA ARG A 63 5.84 -22.57 64.23
C ARG A 63 5.88 -22.26 62.72
N GLU A 64 6.52 -21.15 62.34
CA GLU A 64 6.88 -20.86 60.94
C GLU A 64 8.10 -21.69 60.51
N PRO A 65 8.16 -22.20 59.26
CA PRO A 65 9.39 -22.72 58.68
C PRO A 65 10.28 -21.57 58.14
N PRO A 66 11.62 -21.74 58.11
CA PRO A 66 12.54 -20.64 57.86
C PRO A 66 12.55 -20.20 56.39
N ASN A 67 12.42 -18.89 56.19
CA ASN A 67 12.67 -18.20 54.94
C ASN A 67 14.19 -18.22 54.66
N LYS A 68 14.65 -19.05 53.72
CA LYS A 68 16.02 -18.95 53.19
C LYS A 68 16.08 -17.79 52.19
N VAL A 69 16.40 -16.61 52.70
CA VAL A 69 16.79 -15.44 51.89
C VAL A 69 18.17 -15.71 51.29
N TRP A 70 18.23 -15.76 49.96
CA TRP A 70 19.50 -15.81 49.23
C TRP A 70 20.14 -14.41 49.26
N ALA A 71 21.26 -14.30 49.99
CA ALA A 71 22.28 -13.25 49.95
C ALA A 71 21.85 -11.76 49.92
N PRO A 72 22.03 -10.98 51.01
CA PRO A 72 21.74 -9.53 51.06
C PRO A 72 22.85 -8.64 50.47
N LYS A 73 23.98 -9.21 50.01
CA LYS A 73 25.17 -8.42 49.61
C LYS A 73 25.14 -7.93 48.15
N THR A 74 24.30 -8.50 47.29
CA THR A 74 24.21 -8.12 45.87
C THR A 74 23.31 -6.91 45.61
N ARG A 75 22.38 -6.58 46.52
CA ARG A 75 21.53 -5.38 46.39
C ARG A 75 22.23 -4.09 46.81
N LEU A 76 23.25 -4.17 47.68
CA LEU A 76 24.03 -3.00 48.08
C LEU A 76 25.01 -2.57 46.97
N ALA A 77 25.58 -3.52 46.23
CA ALA A 77 26.55 -3.22 45.17
C ALA A 77 25.92 -2.52 43.95
N VAL A 78 24.71 -2.94 43.53
CA VAL A 78 24.02 -2.34 42.37
C VAL A 78 23.44 -0.97 42.71
N GLY A 79 22.88 -0.80 43.92
CA GLY A 79 22.34 0.49 44.36
C GLY A 79 23.41 1.57 44.57
N VAL A 80 24.59 1.20 45.09
CA VAL A 80 25.70 2.15 45.31
C VAL A 80 26.36 2.57 43.98
N VAL A 81 26.43 1.68 42.98
CA VAL A 81 26.94 2.05 41.64
C VAL A 81 25.97 2.99 40.91
N PHE A 82 24.66 2.77 41.01
CA PHE A 82 23.65 3.64 40.38
C PHE A 82 23.57 5.03 41.05
N VAL A 83 23.63 5.08 42.38
CA VAL A 83 23.65 6.34 43.12
C VAL A 83 24.99 7.07 42.93
N GLY A 84 26.11 6.34 42.84
CA GLY A 84 27.42 6.90 42.54
C GLY A 84 27.52 7.50 41.13
N ALA A 85 26.93 6.86 40.12
CA ALA A 85 26.88 7.37 38.75
C ALA A 85 26.00 8.63 38.62
N LEU A 86 24.86 8.68 39.32
CA LEU A 86 24.00 9.87 39.39
C LEU A 86 24.69 11.04 40.11
N ILE A 87 25.37 10.78 41.24
CA ILE A 87 26.12 11.83 41.96
C ILE A 87 27.33 12.28 41.14
N TYR A 88 28.04 11.38 40.47
CA TYR A 88 29.15 11.72 39.57
C TYR A 88 28.66 12.59 38.40
N SER A 89 27.57 12.21 37.72
CA SER A 89 26.91 12.99 36.66
C SER A 89 26.46 14.39 37.14
N MET A 90 25.94 14.49 38.37
CA MET A 90 25.55 15.77 38.97
C MET A 90 26.75 16.65 39.40
N VAL A 91 27.91 16.06 39.71
CA VAL A 91 29.12 16.78 40.18
C VAL A 91 30.06 17.13 39.01
N THR A 92 30.08 16.35 37.93
CA THR A 92 30.94 16.61 36.76
C THR A 92 30.35 17.55 35.72
N GLY A 93 29.12 18.05 35.91
CA GLY A 93 28.59 19.19 35.16
C GLY A 93 28.40 18.97 33.65
N GLU A 94 28.49 17.74 33.16
CA GLU A 94 27.98 17.40 31.85
C GLU A 94 26.57 16.82 32.04
N PRO A 95 25.50 17.59 31.76
CA PRO A 95 24.21 16.96 31.60
C PRO A 95 24.38 15.94 30.47
N GLU A 96 24.19 14.65 30.77
CA GLU A 96 23.85 13.70 29.72
C GLU A 96 22.66 14.34 29.00
N LYS A 97 22.91 14.86 27.80
CA LYS A 97 21.86 15.25 26.89
C LYS A 97 21.15 13.95 26.56
N LEU A 98 20.12 13.62 27.34
CA LEU A 98 19.13 12.63 26.97
C LEU A 98 18.59 13.14 25.63
N GLU A 99 19.06 12.54 24.53
CA GLU A 99 18.52 12.83 23.21
C GLU A 99 17.01 12.59 23.31
N ALA A 100 16.22 13.57 22.85
CA ALA A 100 14.79 13.41 22.84
C ALA A 100 14.45 12.12 22.08
N PRO A 101 13.57 11.26 22.61
CA PRO A 101 13.22 10.01 21.94
C PRO A 101 12.73 10.34 20.53
N ALA A 102 13.25 9.63 19.54
CA ALA A 102 12.86 9.83 18.14
C ALA A 102 11.33 9.77 18.02
N ILE A 103 10.74 10.50 17.07
CA ILE A 103 9.28 10.56 16.90
C ILE A 103 8.65 9.16 16.80
N ALA A 104 9.39 8.17 16.29
CA ALA A 104 8.98 6.76 16.22
C ALA A 104 8.83 6.11 17.60
N GLU A 105 9.72 6.39 18.54
CA GLU A 105 9.67 5.88 19.91
C GLU A 105 8.52 6.52 20.68
N GLN A 106 8.33 7.83 20.53
CA GLN A 106 7.21 8.55 21.14
C GLN A 106 5.86 7.99 20.67
N ASP A 107 5.73 7.73 19.36
CA ASP A 107 4.55 7.14 18.76
C ASP A 107 4.32 5.69 19.23
N ALA A 108 5.39 4.89 19.36
CA ALA A 108 5.30 3.52 19.87
C ALA A 108 4.86 3.48 21.35
N LEU A 109 5.40 4.37 22.18
CA LEU A 109 5.00 4.53 23.58
C LEU A 109 3.53 4.97 23.69
N SER A 110 3.14 6.01 22.96
CA SER A 110 1.76 6.52 22.95
C SER A 110 0.75 5.44 22.55
N LYS A 111 1.05 4.66 21.50
CA LYS A 111 0.22 3.53 21.07
C LYS A 111 0.06 2.47 22.17
N ARG A 112 1.14 2.16 22.89
CA ARG A 112 1.13 1.13 23.93
C ARG A 112 0.37 1.55 25.19
N GLU A 113 0.48 2.82 25.57
CA GLU A 113 -0.03 3.32 26.85
C GLU A 113 -1.47 3.84 26.75
N SER A 114 -1.79 4.56 25.67
CA SER A 114 -3.06 5.27 25.53
C SER A 114 -3.92 4.78 24.35
N GLY A 115 -3.37 3.91 23.50
CA GLY A 115 -4.02 3.52 22.25
C GLY A 115 -4.08 4.65 21.23
N VAL A 116 -4.92 4.49 20.20
CA VAL A 116 -5.16 5.52 19.17
C VAL A 116 -6.58 6.03 19.31
N GLY A 117 -6.73 7.33 19.61
CA GLY A 117 -8.00 8.03 19.76
C GLY A 117 -8.09 9.24 18.85
N ARG A 118 -9.16 10.03 19.01
CA ARG A 118 -9.40 11.26 18.24
C ARG A 118 -8.33 12.33 18.49
N ASP A 119 -7.84 12.40 19.73
CA ASP A 119 -6.84 13.40 20.15
C ASP A 119 -5.39 12.92 19.94
N SER A 120 -5.21 11.72 19.38
CA SER A 120 -3.88 11.24 19.01
C SER A 120 -3.31 12.07 17.84
N PRO A 121 -1.98 12.21 17.73
CA PRO A 121 -1.33 12.83 16.58
C PRO A 121 -1.84 12.25 15.25
N MET A 122 -1.92 13.09 14.23
CA MET A 122 -2.42 12.69 12.90
C MET A 122 -1.67 11.48 12.34
N ARG A 123 -0.37 11.35 12.61
CA ARG A 123 0.45 10.16 12.30
C ARG A 123 -0.21 8.85 12.74
N LEU A 124 -0.61 8.77 14.01
CA LEU A 124 -1.19 7.56 14.61
C LEU A 124 -2.59 7.28 14.06
N ARG A 125 -3.38 8.35 13.87
CA ARG A 125 -4.73 8.25 13.30
C ARG A 125 -4.71 7.78 11.85
N MET A 126 -3.79 8.31 11.05
CA MET A 126 -3.58 7.87 9.67
C MET A 126 -3.09 6.42 9.61
N GLU A 127 -2.12 6.03 10.44
CA GLU A 127 -1.63 4.64 10.53
C GLU A 127 -2.79 3.67 10.84
N ALA A 128 -3.60 3.97 11.86
CA ALA A 128 -4.73 3.14 12.24
C ALA A 128 -5.76 3.06 11.10
N PHE A 129 -6.08 4.19 10.48
CA PHE A 129 -7.03 4.30 9.39
C PHE A 129 -6.64 3.45 8.17
N ILE A 130 -5.39 3.56 7.71
CA ILE A 130 -4.92 2.80 6.54
C ILE A 130 -4.80 1.30 6.82
N LYS A 131 -4.37 0.90 8.02
CA LYS A 131 -4.28 -0.52 8.40
C LYS A 131 -5.65 -1.17 8.45
N GLU A 132 -6.66 -0.45 8.94
CA GLU A 132 -8.03 -0.95 8.95
C GLU A 132 -8.58 -1.10 7.52
N HIS A 133 -8.38 -0.10 6.67
CA HIS A 133 -8.83 -0.17 5.28
C HIS A 133 -8.11 -1.24 4.46
N GLN A 134 -6.82 -1.50 4.72
CA GLN A 134 -6.12 -2.62 4.12
C GLN A 134 -6.81 -3.95 4.45
N LYS A 135 -7.18 -4.19 5.71
CA LYS A 135 -7.88 -5.42 6.12
C LYS A 135 -9.24 -5.55 5.44
N ILE A 136 -10.02 -4.47 5.41
CA ILE A 136 -11.34 -4.44 4.76
C ILE A 136 -11.21 -4.75 3.27
N ILE A 137 -10.29 -4.06 2.57
CA ILE A 137 -10.07 -4.25 1.13
C ILE A 137 -9.59 -5.68 0.85
N VAL A 138 -8.60 -6.18 1.58
CA VAL A 138 -8.10 -7.55 1.41
C VAL A 138 -9.24 -8.55 1.63
N SER A 139 -10.03 -8.41 2.68
CA SER A 139 -11.15 -9.32 2.95
C SER A 139 -12.18 -9.34 1.81
N GLU A 140 -12.55 -8.17 1.27
CA GLU A 140 -13.51 -8.09 0.16
C GLU A 140 -12.93 -8.66 -1.14
N LEU A 141 -11.63 -8.49 -1.40
CA LEU A 141 -10.96 -9.06 -2.55
C LEU A 141 -10.84 -10.58 -2.43
N GLU A 142 -10.53 -11.13 -1.25
CA GLU A 142 -10.49 -12.58 -1.00
C GLU A 142 -11.86 -13.23 -1.18
N LYS A 143 -12.94 -12.58 -0.70
CA LYS A 143 -14.32 -13.06 -0.93
C LYS A 143 -14.67 -13.10 -2.41
N LEU A 144 -14.20 -12.13 -3.19
CA LEU A 144 -14.47 -12.04 -4.62
C LEU A 144 -13.63 -13.03 -5.44
N ASP A 145 -12.36 -13.21 -5.09
CA ASP A 145 -11.42 -14.07 -5.80
C ASP A 145 -11.59 -15.55 -5.41
N GLY A 146 -11.84 -15.83 -4.13
CA GLY A 146 -11.88 -17.18 -3.57
C GLY A 146 -10.50 -17.75 -3.19
N LYS A 147 -9.42 -16.96 -3.32
CA LYS A 147 -8.08 -17.27 -2.79
C LYS A 147 -7.65 -16.23 -1.76
N THR A 148 -6.67 -16.58 -0.94
CA THR A 148 -6.15 -15.72 0.14
C THR A 148 -4.88 -14.96 -0.28
N PHE A 149 -4.68 -13.79 0.33
CA PHE A 149 -3.46 -13.01 0.18
C PHE A 149 -2.34 -13.61 1.03
N LYS A 150 -1.11 -13.61 0.50
CA LYS A 150 0.09 -13.76 1.29
C LYS A 150 0.35 -12.43 2.01
N VAL A 151 0.35 -12.45 3.33
CA VAL A 151 0.62 -11.29 4.18
C VAL A 151 2.08 -11.36 4.64
N ASP A 152 2.83 -10.29 4.37
CA ASP A 152 4.22 -10.13 4.77
C ASP A 152 4.40 -8.83 5.56
N SER A 153 4.64 -8.95 6.85
CA SER A 153 4.91 -7.84 7.77
C SER A 153 6.42 -7.65 7.92
N TRP A 154 6.89 -6.42 7.78
CA TRP A 154 8.30 -6.09 7.82
C TRP A 154 8.54 -4.79 8.58
N GLU A 155 9.74 -4.64 9.12
CA GLU A 155 10.18 -3.49 9.92
C GLU A 155 11.41 -2.84 9.29
N ARG A 156 11.67 -1.57 9.62
CA ARG A 156 12.88 -0.84 9.20
C ARG A 156 13.79 -0.59 10.39
N PRO A 157 15.12 -0.62 10.22
CA PRO A 157 16.06 -0.25 11.27
C PRO A 157 15.83 1.16 11.81
N ASP A 158 15.50 2.12 10.93
CA ASP A 158 15.27 3.53 11.28
C ASP A 158 13.87 3.79 11.87
N GLY A 159 13.11 2.74 12.19
CA GLY A 159 11.75 2.84 12.71
C GLY A 159 10.65 2.72 11.64
N GLY A 160 9.52 2.18 12.08
CA GLY A 160 8.38 1.87 11.21
C GLY A 160 8.52 0.52 10.50
N GLY A 161 7.92 0.41 9.33
CA GLY A 161 7.77 -0.84 8.60
C GLY A 161 6.59 -0.81 7.63
N GLY A 162 6.00 -1.97 7.37
CA GLY A 162 4.83 -2.07 6.54
C GLY A 162 4.21 -3.46 6.54
N ILE A 163 3.03 -3.56 5.92
CA ILE A 163 2.35 -4.82 5.67
C ILE A 163 2.13 -4.90 4.18
N THR A 164 2.75 -5.88 3.53
CA THR A 164 2.60 -6.17 2.10
C THR A 164 1.67 -7.37 1.95
N CYS A 165 0.47 -7.14 1.42
CA CYS A 165 -0.48 -8.20 1.09
C CYS A 165 -0.43 -8.42 -0.41
N VAL A 166 -0.05 -9.63 -0.86
CA VAL A 166 0.02 -9.97 -2.29
C VAL A 166 -0.76 -11.25 -2.57
N LEU A 167 -1.59 -11.21 -3.61
CA LEU A 167 -2.24 -12.37 -4.22
C LEU A 167 -1.73 -12.51 -5.66
N GLN A 168 -1.29 -13.71 -6.02
CA GLN A 168 -0.81 -14.05 -7.36
C GLN A 168 -1.56 -15.27 -7.87
N GLU A 169 -1.79 -15.30 -9.18
CA GLU A 169 -2.47 -16.40 -9.86
C GLU A 169 -3.85 -16.71 -9.24
N GLY A 170 -4.59 -15.66 -8.87
CA GLY A 170 -5.98 -15.72 -8.38
C GLY A 170 -6.97 -16.20 -9.43
N ASN A 171 -8.20 -16.45 -9.00
CA ASN A 171 -9.28 -16.82 -9.93
C ASN A 171 -9.82 -15.59 -10.69
N VAL A 172 -9.79 -14.41 -10.05
CA VAL A 172 -10.25 -13.13 -10.61
C VAL A 172 -9.07 -12.22 -10.88
N PHE A 173 -8.15 -12.10 -9.93
CA PHE A 173 -6.95 -11.28 -10.05
C PHE A 173 -5.73 -12.12 -10.39
N GLU A 174 -5.12 -11.84 -11.53
CA GLU A 174 -3.86 -12.51 -11.92
C GLU A 174 -2.72 -12.07 -11.00
N LYS A 175 -2.73 -10.80 -10.59
CA LYS A 175 -1.88 -10.27 -9.52
C LYS A 175 -2.60 -9.11 -8.85
N ALA A 176 -2.63 -9.11 -7.52
CA ALA A 176 -3.17 -8.04 -6.71
C ALA A 176 -2.22 -7.77 -5.56
N GLY A 177 -1.98 -6.50 -5.25
CA GLY A 177 -1.35 -6.16 -3.98
C GLY A 177 -1.96 -4.94 -3.33
N VAL A 178 -2.00 -4.98 -2.01
CA VAL A 178 -2.57 -3.97 -1.13
C VAL A 178 -1.57 -3.77 -0.01
N ASN A 179 -0.80 -2.69 -0.08
CA ASN A 179 0.35 -2.45 0.78
C ASN A 179 0.09 -1.25 1.69
N THR A 180 0.49 -1.37 2.95
CA THR A 180 0.64 -0.24 3.87
C THR A 180 2.11 -0.07 4.19
N SER A 181 2.54 1.19 4.34
CA SER A 181 3.90 1.54 4.74
C SER A 181 3.83 2.69 5.72
N ILE A 182 4.61 2.57 6.80
CA ILE A 182 4.74 3.54 7.88
C ILE A 182 6.24 3.75 8.05
N VAL A 183 6.73 4.89 7.63
CA VAL A 183 8.16 5.15 7.48
C VAL A 183 8.51 6.35 8.35
N TYR A 184 9.49 6.13 9.22
CA TYR A 184 10.17 7.18 9.95
C TYR A 184 11.59 7.35 9.41
N GLY A 185 12.16 8.54 9.58
CA GLY A 185 13.56 8.79 9.32
C GLY A 185 13.90 10.26 9.40
N THR A 186 15.09 10.60 8.93
CA THR A 186 15.60 11.96 8.94
C THR A 186 15.95 12.40 7.52
N LEU A 187 15.42 13.55 7.10
CA LEU A 187 15.69 14.15 5.80
C LEU A 187 16.92 15.06 5.90
N PRO A 188 17.95 14.83 5.06
CA PRO A 188 19.03 15.79 4.93
C PRO A 188 18.53 17.04 4.18
N ARG A 189 19.12 18.20 4.45
CA ARG A 189 18.83 19.49 3.80
C ARG A 189 18.68 19.46 2.28
N ALA A 190 19.49 18.64 1.60
CA ALA A 190 19.42 18.48 0.14
C ALA A 190 18.13 17.79 -0.34
N ALA A 191 17.58 16.85 0.44
CA ALA A 191 16.32 16.16 0.16
C ALA A 191 15.12 17.04 0.50
N ILE A 192 15.19 17.77 1.63
CA ILE A 192 14.23 18.81 2.02
C ILE A 192 14.04 19.80 0.86
N SER A 193 15.14 20.22 0.23
CA SER A 193 15.11 21.17 -0.88
C SER A 193 14.48 20.65 -2.18
N LYS A 194 14.30 19.33 -2.33
CA LYS A 194 13.71 18.70 -3.52
C LYS A 194 12.23 18.32 -3.36
N MET A 195 11.72 18.22 -2.14
CA MET A 195 10.27 18.08 -1.87
C MET A 195 9.52 19.42 -1.98
N ARG A 196 10.22 20.50 -2.32
CA ARG A 196 9.75 21.90 -2.44
C ARG A 196 8.87 22.18 -3.67
N VAL A 197 7.88 21.36 -4.02
CA VAL A 197 7.02 21.75 -5.16
C VAL A 197 6.19 22.99 -4.82
N ASN A 198 5.72 23.17 -3.57
CA ASN A 198 5.01 24.40 -3.14
C ASN A 198 5.21 24.87 -1.68
N HIS A 199 6.01 24.20 -0.85
CA HIS A 199 6.03 24.47 0.60
C HIS A 199 6.85 25.71 1.01
N LYS A 200 6.21 26.61 1.78
CA LYS A 200 6.82 27.78 2.44
C LYS A 200 7.75 27.35 3.59
N ALA A 201 8.85 28.10 3.72
CA ALA A 201 9.63 28.37 4.94
C ALA A 201 9.92 27.18 5.87
N LEU A 202 10.67 26.19 5.40
CA LEU A 202 11.59 25.50 6.31
C LEU A 202 12.75 26.45 6.60
N ASP A 203 13.05 26.63 7.89
CA ASP A 203 14.09 27.53 8.36
C ASP A 203 15.43 27.20 7.66
N PRO A 204 16.06 28.18 6.98
CA PRO A 204 17.33 27.97 6.27
C PRO A 204 18.48 27.51 7.17
N ASP A 205 18.34 27.56 8.50
CA ASP A 205 19.34 27.11 9.47
C ASP A 205 19.13 25.65 9.95
N VAL A 206 18.16 24.92 9.37
CA VAL A 206 17.92 23.51 9.73
C VAL A 206 18.73 22.55 8.84
N ASP A 207 19.68 21.85 9.45
CA ASP A 207 20.53 20.86 8.78
C ASP A 207 19.81 19.55 8.44
N SER A 208 18.84 19.17 9.26
CA SER A 208 18.03 17.95 9.10
C SER A 208 16.68 18.07 9.80
N LEU A 209 15.66 17.42 9.24
CA LEU A 209 14.34 17.31 9.84
C LEU A 209 13.95 15.85 9.97
N ASP A 210 13.33 15.50 11.08
CA ASP A 210 12.67 14.21 11.18
C ASP A 210 11.41 14.23 10.33
N PHE A 211 11.06 13.07 9.78
CA PHE A 211 9.87 12.93 8.97
C PHE A 211 9.12 11.65 9.28
N PHE A 212 7.82 11.72 9.02
CA PHE A 212 6.91 10.61 9.00
C PHE A 212 6.21 10.54 7.65
N ALA A 213 6.11 9.34 7.11
CA ALA A 213 5.29 9.07 5.95
C ALA A 213 4.47 7.80 6.18
N ALA A 214 3.16 7.87 6.03
CA ALA A 214 2.30 6.71 6.05
C ALA A 214 1.38 6.69 4.84
N GLY A 215 1.15 5.50 4.26
CA GLY A 215 0.21 5.40 3.15
C GLY A 215 -0.24 3.98 2.85
N LEU A 216 -1.42 3.91 2.23
CA LEU A 216 -1.96 2.72 1.59
C LEU A 216 -1.79 2.86 0.09
N SER A 217 -1.22 1.85 -0.55
CA SER A 217 -1.15 1.76 -2.00
C SER A 217 -1.58 0.39 -2.49
N LEU A 218 -2.38 0.34 -3.55
CA LEU A 218 -2.79 -0.90 -4.16
C LEU A 218 -2.73 -0.81 -5.69
N VAL A 219 -2.49 -1.97 -6.30
CA VAL A 219 -2.67 -2.19 -7.72
C VAL A 219 -3.28 -3.57 -7.90
N LEU A 220 -4.37 -3.63 -8.67
CA LEU A 220 -5.08 -4.88 -8.94
C LEU A 220 -5.11 -5.11 -10.45
N HIS A 221 -4.59 -6.26 -10.88
CA HIS A 221 -4.59 -6.70 -12.27
C HIS A 221 -5.51 -7.92 -12.43
N PRO A 222 -6.77 -7.71 -12.88
CA PRO A 222 -7.66 -8.82 -13.21
C PRO A 222 -7.10 -9.73 -14.30
N HIS A 223 -7.43 -11.01 -14.21
CA HIS A 223 -7.12 -12.00 -15.23
C HIS A 223 -7.94 -11.74 -16.52
N ASN A 224 -9.21 -11.38 -16.40
CA ASN A 224 -10.10 -11.17 -17.55
C ASN A 224 -9.82 -9.80 -18.23
N PRO A 225 -9.58 -9.74 -19.56
CA PRO A 225 -9.35 -8.49 -20.28
C PRO A 225 -10.53 -7.51 -20.24
N MET A 226 -11.75 -7.97 -19.95
CA MET A 226 -12.92 -7.12 -19.79
C MET A 226 -12.96 -6.41 -18.44
N ALA A 227 -12.19 -6.89 -17.45
CA ALA A 227 -12.12 -6.31 -16.12
C ALA A 227 -10.91 -5.35 -16.02
N PRO A 228 -11.12 -4.08 -15.62
CA PRO A 228 -10.06 -3.07 -15.63
C PRO A 228 -9.04 -3.26 -14.51
N THR A 229 -7.78 -2.96 -14.82
CA THR A 229 -6.77 -2.72 -13.77
C THR A 229 -7.15 -1.45 -13.00
N VAL A 230 -6.87 -1.40 -11.70
CA VAL A 230 -7.07 -0.21 -10.88
C VAL A 230 -5.84 0.07 -10.04
N HIS A 231 -5.58 1.34 -9.79
CA HIS A 231 -4.57 1.82 -8.87
C HIS A 231 -5.20 2.78 -7.86
N LEU A 232 -4.69 2.76 -6.63
CA LEU A 232 -5.02 3.72 -5.60
C LEU A 232 -3.81 3.97 -4.69
N ASN A 233 -3.67 5.22 -4.27
CA ASN A 233 -2.72 5.62 -3.25
C ASN A 233 -3.38 6.68 -2.35
N TYR A 234 -3.30 6.55 -1.03
CA TYR A 234 -3.57 7.65 -0.11
C TYR A 234 -2.49 7.66 0.95
N ARG A 235 -1.89 8.83 1.15
CA ARG A 235 -0.73 9.01 2.03
C ARG A 235 -0.81 10.32 2.79
N TYR A 236 -0.12 10.32 3.92
CA TYR A 236 0.14 11.47 4.75
C TYR A 236 1.64 11.59 4.94
N PHE A 237 2.13 12.82 4.89
CA PHE A 237 3.51 13.14 5.16
C PHE A 237 3.55 14.27 6.19
N GLU A 238 4.48 14.19 7.12
CA GLU A 238 4.81 15.33 7.97
C GLU A 238 6.29 15.37 8.30
N THR A 239 6.76 16.58 8.56
CA THR A 239 8.08 16.87 9.10
C THR A 239 7.93 17.30 10.55
N ALA A 240 8.89 16.94 11.38
CA ALA A 240 8.96 17.35 12.78
C ALA A 240 10.27 18.09 13.05
N ASP A 241 10.19 19.09 13.93
CA ASP A 241 11.36 19.73 14.51
C ASP A 241 12.05 18.82 15.53
N LYS A 242 13.16 19.30 16.12
CA LYS A 242 13.95 18.55 17.11
C LYS A 242 13.18 18.24 18.41
N ASP A 243 12.09 18.94 18.68
CA ASP A 243 11.22 18.71 19.83
C ASP A 243 10.06 17.75 19.50
N GLY A 244 10.02 17.21 18.27
CA GLY A 244 8.97 16.31 17.79
C GLY A 244 7.67 17.01 17.39
N LYS A 245 7.66 18.35 17.30
CA LYS A 245 6.48 19.12 16.90
C LYS A 245 6.38 19.18 15.37
N PRO A 246 5.18 19.00 14.78
CA PRO A 246 5.01 19.09 13.34
C PRO A 246 5.40 20.48 12.81
N SER A 247 6.32 20.54 11.84
CA SER A 247 6.72 21.77 11.16
C SER A 247 5.97 22.01 9.85
N ALA A 248 5.68 20.95 9.09
CA ALA A 248 4.89 20.99 7.86
C ALA A 248 4.27 19.61 7.62
N TRP A 249 3.08 19.57 7.04
CA TRP A 249 2.37 18.32 6.74
C TRP A 249 1.53 18.46 5.48
N TRP A 250 1.27 17.35 4.81
CA TRP A 250 0.34 17.33 3.68
C TRP A 250 -0.22 15.92 3.43
N PHE A 251 -1.39 15.89 2.82
CA PHE A 251 -1.98 14.70 2.24
C PHE A 251 -1.72 14.63 0.74
N GLY A 252 -1.60 13.41 0.24
CA GLY A 252 -1.54 13.13 -1.18
C GLY A 252 -2.27 11.83 -1.50
N GLY A 253 -2.73 11.68 -2.73
CA GLY A 253 -3.39 10.46 -3.12
C GLY A 253 -4.23 10.54 -4.37
N GLY A 254 -5.11 9.56 -4.49
CA GLY A 254 -6.02 9.40 -5.60
C GLY A 254 -6.21 7.94 -5.99
N CYS A 255 -7.03 7.75 -7.02
CA CYS A 255 -7.31 6.46 -7.61
C CYS A 255 -7.60 6.64 -9.09
N ASP A 256 -7.23 5.63 -9.89
CA ASP A 256 -7.39 5.66 -11.34
C ASP A 256 -7.72 4.28 -11.91
N LEU A 257 -8.48 4.28 -13.01
CA LEU A 257 -8.97 3.09 -13.68
C LEU A 257 -8.28 2.89 -15.03
N THR A 258 -7.77 1.68 -15.27
CA THR A 258 -7.04 1.31 -16.49
C THR A 258 -7.70 0.12 -17.19
N PRO A 259 -8.75 0.36 -18.01
CA PRO A 259 -9.40 -0.68 -18.80
C PRO A 259 -8.55 -1.13 -20.00
N CYS A 260 -8.68 -2.40 -20.39
CA CYS A 260 -8.20 -2.88 -21.70
C CYS A 260 -9.28 -2.76 -22.78
N TYR A 261 -10.55 -2.87 -22.39
CA TYR A 261 -11.69 -2.57 -23.24
C TYR A 261 -12.56 -1.52 -22.56
N LEU A 262 -12.94 -0.49 -23.31
CA LEU A 262 -13.74 0.60 -22.77
C LEU A 262 -15.22 0.22 -22.66
N PHE A 263 -15.73 0.31 -21.44
CA PHE A 263 -17.15 0.25 -21.10
C PHE A 263 -17.54 1.58 -20.46
N ASP A 264 -18.38 2.35 -21.13
CA ASP A 264 -18.65 3.75 -20.72
C ASP A 264 -19.37 3.79 -19.37
N ASP A 265 -20.24 2.83 -19.11
CA ASP A 265 -20.94 2.67 -17.84
C ASP A 265 -20.00 2.38 -16.67
N ASP A 266 -18.89 1.66 -16.89
CA ASP A 266 -17.87 1.43 -15.87
C ASP A 266 -17.09 2.71 -15.55
N ALA A 267 -16.69 3.45 -16.59
CA ALA A 267 -15.96 4.71 -16.41
C ALA A 267 -16.86 5.76 -15.72
N ILE A 268 -18.11 5.90 -16.15
CA ILE A 268 -19.10 6.78 -15.51
C ILE A 268 -19.33 6.37 -14.06
N HIS A 269 -19.51 5.06 -13.77
CA HIS A 269 -19.71 4.58 -12.40
C HIS A 269 -18.53 4.93 -11.51
N PHE A 270 -17.31 4.60 -11.95
CA PHE A 270 -16.09 4.87 -11.21
C PHE A 270 -15.94 6.36 -10.89
N HIS A 271 -16.03 7.20 -11.92
CA HIS A 271 -15.88 8.65 -11.77
C HIS A 271 -17.00 9.29 -10.94
N ARG A 272 -18.25 8.86 -11.10
CA ARG A 272 -19.39 9.38 -10.32
C ARG A 272 -19.20 9.11 -8.83
N THR A 273 -18.86 7.89 -8.45
CA THR A 273 -18.67 7.53 -7.04
C THR A 273 -17.54 8.34 -6.39
N ILE A 274 -16.45 8.58 -7.13
CA ILE A 274 -15.34 9.41 -6.64
C ILE A 274 -15.74 10.89 -6.56
N LYS A 275 -16.49 11.39 -7.56
CA LYS A 275 -17.02 12.76 -7.57
C LYS A 275 -17.92 13.00 -6.36
N GLU A 276 -18.82 12.08 -6.05
CA GLU A 276 -19.69 12.15 -4.88
C GLU A 276 -18.89 12.24 -3.57
N ALA A 277 -17.79 11.50 -3.45
CA ALA A 277 -16.89 11.62 -2.29
C ALA A 277 -16.22 13.00 -2.23
N CYS A 278 -15.74 13.52 -3.36
CA CYS A 278 -15.13 14.86 -3.42
C CYS A 278 -16.12 15.97 -3.07
N GLU A 279 -17.36 15.89 -3.57
CA GLU A 279 -18.36 16.96 -3.44
C GLU A 279 -18.91 17.12 -2.01
N LYS A 280 -18.72 16.12 -1.13
CA LYS A 280 -18.97 16.28 0.32
C LYS A 280 -18.06 17.33 0.95
N HIS A 281 -16.87 17.52 0.38
CA HIS A 281 -15.81 18.37 0.93
C HIS A 281 -15.69 19.68 0.17
N ASP A 282 -15.59 19.61 -1.15
CA ASP A 282 -15.51 20.78 -2.02
C ASP A 282 -15.87 20.41 -3.47
N LYS A 283 -16.79 21.17 -4.06
CA LYS A 283 -17.25 20.93 -5.44
C LYS A 283 -16.17 21.14 -6.50
N SER A 284 -15.13 21.90 -6.18
CA SER A 284 -13.98 22.15 -7.07
C SER A 284 -12.96 21.02 -7.07
N TYR A 285 -12.98 20.13 -6.07
CA TYR A 285 -11.98 19.07 -5.92
C TYR A 285 -12.01 18.09 -7.08
N TYR A 286 -13.18 17.54 -7.43
CA TYR A 286 -13.25 16.55 -8.50
C TYR A 286 -12.76 17.11 -9.86
N PRO A 287 -13.25 18.26 -10.37
CA PRO A 287 -12.74 18.82 -11.62
C PRO A 287 -11.24 19.09 -11.61
N ARG A 288 -10.70 19.62 -10.50
CA ARG A 288 -9.27 19.92 -10.34
C ARG A 288 -8.43 18.63 -10.34
N PHE A 289 -8.80 17.67 -9.50
CA PHE A 289 -8.04 16.43 -9.30
C PHE A 289 -8.20 15.45 -10.45
N LYS A 290 -9.34 15.45 -11.16
CA LYS A 290 -9.51 14.70 -12.41
C LYS A 290 -8.57 15.21 -13.49
N LYS A 291 -8.54 16.54 -13.71
CA LYS A 291 -7.62 17.16 -14.67
C LYS A 291 -6.15 16.86 -14.32
N TRP A 292 -5.82 16.88 -13.03
CA TRP A 292 -4.48 16.50 -12.57
C TRP A 292 -4.19 15.03 -12.85
N CYS A 293 -5.13 14.12 -12.60
CA CYS A 293 -5.02 12.70 -12.89
C CYS A 293 -4.72 12.44 -14.39
N ASP A 294 -5.47 13.09 -15.28
CA ASP A 294 -5.28 13.00 -16.73
C ASP A 294 -3.87 13.46 -17.16
N GLY A 295 -3.35 14.51 -16.52
CA GLY A 295 -2.00 15.03 -16.77
C GLY A 295 -0.88 14.18 -16.16
N TYR A 296 -1.10 13.62 -14.97
CA TYR A 296 -0.10 12.83 -14.24
C TYR A 296 0.11 11.45 -14.86
N PHE A 297 -0.98 10.71 -15.11
CA PHE A 297 -0.91 9.34 -15.63
C PHE A 297 -0.80 9.29 -17.16
N SER A 298 0.10 10.10 -17.72
CA SER A 298 0.36 10.21 -19.16
C SER A 298 1.68 9.53 -19.56
N ASN A 299 1.61 8.58 -20.49
CA ASN A 299 2.79 8.08 -21.19
C ASN A 299 3.21 9.11 -22.24
N LYS A 300 3.99 10.13 -21.83
CA LYS A 300 4.37 11.27 -22.68
C LYS A 300 5.01 10.85 -24.01
N HIS A 301 5.83 9.81 -24.00
CA HIS A 301 6.48 9.27 -25.20
C HIS A 301 5.54 8.49 -26.15
N ARG A 302 4.31 8.18 -25.71
CA ARG A 302 3.23 7.57 -26.52
C ARG A 302 2.13 8.57 -26.88
N GLY A 303 2.05 9.71 -26.19
CA GLY A 303 0.96 10.67 -26.34
C GLY A 303 -0.39 10.13 -25.90
N GLU A 304 -0.44 9.21 -24.94
CA GLU A 304 -1.68 8.62 -24.40
C GLU A 304 -1.63 8.50 -22.87
N THR A 305 -2.78 8.60 -22.22
CA THR A 305 -2.91 8.27 -20.79
C THR A 305 -2.84 6.77 -20.56
N ARG A 306 -2.45 6.39 -19.33
CA ARG A 306 -2.37 4.99 -18.89
C ARG A 306 -3.76 4.33 -18.94
N GLY A 307 -4.77 5.07 -18.51
CA GLY A 307 -6.16 4.65 -18.38
C GLY A 307 -7.15 5.81 -18.54
N VAL A 308 -8.38 5.60 -18.11
CA VAL A 308 -9.49 6.58 -18.24
C VAL A 308 -9.50 7.65 -17.15
N GLY A 309 -8.50 7.63 -16.27
CA GLY A 309 -8.32 8.61 -15.20
C GLY A 309 -9.04 8.22 -13.92
N GLY A 310 -9.35 9.24 -13.14
CA GLY A 310 -9.94 9.16 -11.80
C GLY A 310 -9.67 10.49 -11.10
N ILE A 311 -9.06 10.46 -9.92
CA ILE A 311 -8.53 11.65 -9.25
C ILE A 311 -7.06 11.48 -8.88
N PHE A 312 -6.32 12.58 -8.86
CA PHE A 312 -4.98 12.65 -8.34
C PHE A 312 -4.78 14.00 -7.65
N PHE A 313 -4.21 13.98 -6.46
CA PHE A 313 -3.83 15.15 -5.70
C PHE A 313 -2.53 14.90 -4.93
N ASP A 314 -1.81 15.98 -4.69
CA ASP A 314 -0.57 16.02 -3.94
C ASP A 314 -0.53 17.38 -3.24
N ASP A 315 0.29 17.49 -2.20
CA ASP A 315 0.49 18.75 -1.47
C ASP A 315 -0.81 19.40 -0.95
N LEU A 316 -1.77 18.60 -0.44
CA LEU A 316 -2.95 19.15 0.26
C LEU A 316 -2.59 19.41 1.73
N ASP A 317 -2.43 20.67 2.10
CA ASP A 317 -1.96 21.16 3.40
C ASP A 317 -2.86 22.27 3.98
N GLU A 318 -2.38 22.97 5.02
CA GLU A 318 -3.11 24.05 5.69
C GLU A 318 -3.51 25.23 4.78
N THR A 319 -2.90 25.37 3.60
CA THR A 319 -3.27 26.42 2.64
C THR A 319 -4.58 26.11 1.94
N GLU A 320 -4.98 24.83 1.89
CA GLU A 320 -6.24 24.38 1.32
C GLU A 320 -7.32 24.33 2.41
N LYS A 321 -7.13 23.53 3.46
CA LYS A 321 -8.02 23.41 4.63
C LYS A 321 -7.25 22.93 5.85
N ASP A 322 -7.85 23.03 7.05
CA ASP A 322 -7.23 22.45 8.25
C ASP A 322 -7.09 20.92 8.16
N GLN A 323 -6.19 20.40 8.99
CA GLN A 323 -5.77 19.00 8.97
C GLN A 323 -6.92 18.00 9.18
N GLU A 324 -7.92 18.35 9.99
CA GLU A 324 -9.07 17.49 10.25
C GLU A 324 -9.97 17.40 9.02
N ASN A 325 -10.31 18.54 8.40
CA ASN A 325 -11.12 18.56 7.18
C ASN A 325 -10.43 17.83 6.01
N LEU A 326 -9.10 17.95 5.87
CA LEU A 326 -8.36 17.20 4.85
C LEU A 326 -8.27 15.71 5.16
N PHE A 327 -8.15 15.33 6.43
CA PHE A 327 -8.19 13.94 6.83
C PHE A 327 -9.56 13.31 6.54
N GLU A 328 -10.67 13.98 6.88
CA GLU A 328 -12.02 13.52 6.55
C GLU A 328 -12.21 13.34 5.03
N PHE A 329 -11.66 14.26 4.21
CA PHE A 329 -11.65 14.12 2.76
C PHE A 329 -10.92 12.85 2.30
N VAL A 330 -9.72 12.59 2.83
CA VAL A 330 -8.98 11.35 2.54
C VAL A 330 -9.75 10.11 3.00
N GLN A 331 -10.43 10.19 4.14
CA GLN A 331 -11.25 9.09 4.65
C GLN A 331 -12.41 8.74 3.72
N ASP A 332 -13.16 9.74 3.28
CA ASP A 332 -14.25 9.56 2.31
C ASP A 332 -13.74 9.03 0.96
N CYS A 333 -12.60 9.55 0.48
CA CYS A 333 -12.02 9.14 -0.80
C CYS A 333 -11.50 7.69 -0.79
N LEU A 334 -10.87 7.25 0.30
CA LEU A 334 -10.47 5.84 0.45
C LEU A 334 -11.70 4.92 0.62
N SER A 335 -12.70 5.36 1.38
CA SER A 335 -13.95 4.61 1.57
C SER A 335 -14.75 4.43 0.28
N ALA A 336 -14.62 5.38 -0.66
CA ALA A 336 -15.26 5.32 -1.97
C ALA A 336 -14.65 4.28 -2.93
N PHE A 337 -13.49 3.71 -2.62
CA PHE A 337 -12.79 2.76 -3.51
C PHE A 337 -13.58 1.46 -3.77
N LEU A 338 -14.02 0.77 -2.73
CA LEU A 338 -14.74 -0.49 -2.91
C LEU A 338 -16.09 -0.27 -3.64
N PRO A 339 -16.89 0.75 -3.29
CA PRO A 339 -18.08 1.11 -4.06
C PRO A 339 -17.81 1.47 -5.52
N SER A 340 -16.67 2.12 -5.82
CA SER A 340 -16.34 2.51 -7.20
C SER A 340 -15.84 1.35 -8.05
N TYR A 341 -15.16 0.36 -7.46
CA TYR A 341 -14.49 -0.72 -8.21
C TYR A 341 -15.20 -2.08 -8.17
N MET A 342 -15.72 -2.50 -7.01
CA MET A 342 -16.28 -3.85 -6.84
C MET A 342 -17.48 -4.13 -7.76
N PRO A 343 -18.44 -3.21 -7.98
CA PRO A 343 -19.53 -3.42 -8.93
C PRO A 343 -19.04 -3.68 -10.35
N ILE A 344 -17.98 -2.98 -10.79
CA ILE A 344 -17.37 -3.16 -12.10
C ILE A 344 -16.80 -4.57 -12.22
N ILE A 345 -15.99 -5.01 -11.26
CA ILE A 345 -15.36 -6.34 -11.35
C ILE A 345 -16.40 -7.46 -11.30
N ARG A 346 -17.42 -7.37 -10.45
CA ARG A 346 -18.52 -8.35 -10.43
C ARG A 346 -19.22 -8.48 -11.79
N LYS A 347 -19.37 -7.37 -12.52
CA LYS A 347 -19.99 -7.35 -13.85
C LYS A 347 -19.08 -7.91 -14.94
N ARG A 348 -17.77 -7.68 -14.85
CA ARG A 348 -16.83 -7.95 -15.96
C ARG A 348 -16.02 -9.24 -15.83
N LYS A 349 -15.76 -9.73 -14.62
CA LYS A 349 -14.81 -10.82 -14.35
C LYS A 349 -15.12 -12.14 -15.08
N ASP A 350 -16.40 -12.42 -15.32
CA ASP A 350 -16.86 -13.68 -15.92
C ASP A 350 -17.24 -13.56 -17.41
N LEU A 351 -17.04 -12.39 -18.03
CA LEU A 351 -17.36 -12.22 -19.45
C LEU A 351 -16.43 -13.09 -20.32
N PRO A 352 -16.95 -13.75 -21.37
CA PRO A 352 -16.11 -14.51 -22.29
C PRO A 352 -15.14 -13.57 -23.01
N PHE A 353 -13.94 -14.07 -23.31
CA PHE A 353 -12.94 -13.36 -24.09
C PHE A 353 -12.19 -14.31 -25.01
N THR A 354 -11.59 -13.76 -26.06
CA THR A 354 -10.79 -14.46 -27.06
C THR A 354 -9.29 -14.30 -26.80
N ASP A 355 -8.47 -15.15 -27.42
CA ASP A 355 -7.00 -15.04 -27.35
C ASP A 355 -6.50 -13.69 -27.87
N LYS A 356 -7.18 -13.11 -28.87
CA LYS A 356 -6.89 -11.75 -29.38
C LYS A 356 -7.10 -10.69 -28.31
N GLU A 357 -8.20 -10.77 -27.57
CA GLU A 357 -8.51 -9.83 -26.49
C GLU A 357 -7.54 -9.99 -25.30
N LYS A 358 -7.11 -11.22 -25.01
CA LYS A 358 -6.05 -11.48 -24.02
C LYS A 358 -4.71 -10.92 -24.47
N LEU A 359 -4.35 -11.05 -25.75
CA LEU A 359 -3.14 -10.47 -26.33
C LEU A 359 -3.15 -8.94 -26.24
N TRP A 360 -4.28 -8.30 -26.52
CA TRP A 360 -4.46 -6.87 -26.36
C TRP A 360 -4.26 -6.42 -24.91
N GLN A 361 -4.80 -7.15 -23.93
CA GLN A 361 -4.53 -6.89 -22.51
C GLN A 361 -3.04 -6.90 -22.20
N GLN A 362 -2.26 -7.82 -22.78
CA GLN A 362 -0.81 -7.87 -22.56
C GLN A 362 -0.09 -6.62 -23.12
N LEU A 363 -0.54 -6.10 -24.26
CA LEU A 363 -0.01 -4.86 -24.84
C LEU A 363 -0.38 -3.64 -23.98
N ARG A 364 -1.62 -3.56 -23.47
CA ARG A 364 -2.03 -2.50 -22.54
C ARG A 364 -1.28 -2.56 -21.21
N ARG A 365 -1.03 -3.76 -20.69
CA ARG A 365 -0.16 -3.96 -19.51
C ARG A 365 1.29 -3.55 -19.77
N GLY A 366 1.80 -3.73 -20.99
CA GLY A 366 3.08 -3.16 -21.41
C GLY A 366 3.11 -1.62 -21.25
N ARG A 367 2.02 -0.92 -21.59
CA ARG A 367 1.88 0.53 -21.35
C ARG A 367 1.81 0.90 -19.87
N TYR A 368 1.24 0.04 -19.03
CA TYR A 368 1.24 0.22 -17.59
C TYR A 368 2.66 0.13 -17.02
N VAL A 369 3.43 -0.87 -17.46
CA VAL A 369 4.85 -1.01 -17.08
C VAL A 369 5.69 0.17 -17.58
N GLU A 370 5.49 0.61 -18.84
CA GLU A 370 6.15 1.80 -19.38
C GLU A 370 5.94 3.03 -18.49
N PHE A 371 4.71 3.24 -18.01
CA PHE A 371 4.43 4.36 -17.12
C PHE A 371 5.17 4.24 -15.78
N ASN A 372 5.02 3.09 -15.10
CA ASN A 372 5.56 2.92 -13.75
C ASN A 372 7.10 3.00 -13.73
N LEU A 373 7.78 2.49 -14.76
CA LEU A 373 9.25 2.49 -14.78
C LEU A 373 9.87 3.77 -15.34
N VAL A 374 9.14 4.55 -16.15
CA VAL A 374 9.69 5.74 -16.82
C VAL A 374 9.21 7.05 -16.19
N HIS A 375 7.94 7.14 -15.81
CA HIS A 375 7.29 8.40 -15.44
C HIS A 375 6.86 8.49 -13.98
N ASP A 376 6.58 7.35 -13.33
CA ASP A 376 6.04 7.37 -11.98
C ASP A 376 7.07 7.84 -10.94
N ARG A 377 6.78 8.99 -10.31
CA ARG A 377 7.64 9.60 -9.30
C ARG A 377 7.78 8.69 -8.07
N GLY A 378 6.71 8.00 -7.67
CA GLY A 378 6.69 7.14 -6.49
C GLY A 378 7.61 5.93 -6.65
N THR A 379 7.49 5.22 -7.78
CA THR A 379 8.35 4.08 -8.12
C THR A 379 9.82 4.49 -8.22
N SER A 380 10.12 5.59 -8.92
CA SER A 380 11.49 6.10 -9.07
C SER A 380 12.09 6.49 -7.71
N PHE A 381 11.34 7.24 -6.89
CA PHE A 381 11.80 7.63 -5.55
C PHE A 381 12.06 6.40 -4.67
N GLY A 382 11.13 5.44 -4.64
CA GLY A 382 11.27 4.22 -3.84
C GLY A 382 12.49 3.40 -4.22
N LEU A 383 12.74 3.18 -5.52
CA LEU A 383 13.89 2.40 -5.99
C LEU A 383 15.23 3.08 -5.74
N ASN A 384 15.26 4.41 -5.68
CA ASN A 384 16.46 5.18 -5.39
C ASN A 384 16.68 5.44 -3.89
N THR A 385 15.75 5.02 -3.02
CA THR A 385 15.87 5.19 -1.57
C THR A 385 16.63 4.00 -0.97
N PRO A 386 17.77 4.22 -0.28
CA PRO A 386 18.51 3.15 0.38
C PRO A 386 17.64 2.37 1.37
N GLY A 387 17.74 1.04 1.34
CA GLY A 387 17.00 0.17 2.25
C GLY A 387 15.49 0.06 1.96
N ALA A 388 15.01 0.62 0.85
CA ALA A 388 13.62 0.43 0.43
C ALA A 388 13.35 -1.02 0.02
N ARG A 389 12.17 -1.53 0.37
CA ARG A 389 11.77 -2.90 0.04
C ARG A 389 11.33 -2.96 -1.44
N VAL A 390 12.28 -3.30 -2.31
CA VAL A 390 12.08 -3.36 -3.78
C VAL A 390 10.85 -4.18 -4.17
N GLU A 391 10.63 -5.34 -3.54
CA GLU A 391 9.48 -6.21 -3.81
C GLU A 391 8.13 -5.54 -3.48
N SER A 392 8.08 -4.64 -2.50
CA SER A 392 6.86 -3.86 -2.20
C SER A 392 6.61 -2.77 -3.24
N ILE A 393 7.66 -2.20 -3.82
CA ILE A 393 7.57 -1.16 -4.86
C ILE A 393 7.14 -1.78 -6.19
N LEU A 394 7.78 -2.88 -6.59
CA LEU A 394 7.52 -3.57 -7.86
C LEU A 394 6.27 -4.47 -7.82
N MET A 395 5.57 -4.51 -6.68
CA MET A 395 4.24 -5.13 -6.57
C MET A 395 3.29 -4.61 -7.65
N SER A 396 3.40 -3.32 -8.00
CA SER A 396 2.59 -2.64 -9.01
C SER A 396 2.72 -3.18 -10.44
N LEU A 397 3.75 -3.99 -10.73
CA LEU A 397 3.93 -4.56 -12.06
C LEU A 397 3.00 -5.79 -12.25
N PRO A 398 2.38 -5.96 -13.42
CA PRO A 398 1.56 -7.14 -13.72
C PRO A 398 2.40 -8.42 -13.78
N LEU A 399 1.76 -9.59 -13.66
CA LEU A 399 2.45 -10.88 -13.75
C LEU A 399 3.05 -11.08 -15.16
N THR A 400 2.31 -10.68 -16.20
CA THR A 400 2.77 -10.70 -17.59
C THR A 400 2.44 -9.41 -18.32
N ALA A 401 3.29 -9.05 -19.28
CA ALA A 401 3.11 -7.95 -20.22
C ALA A 401 3.75 -8.29 -21.56
N ARG A 402 3.37 -7.56 -22.63
CA ARG A 402 3.90 -7.76 -23.97
C ARG A 402 4.26 -6.43 -24.64
N TRP A 403 5.35 -6.45 -25.40
CA TRP A 403 5.71 -5.40 -26.35
C TRP A 403 5.76 -5.98 -27.76
N GLN A 404 5.17 -5.27 -28.71
CA GLN A 404 5.18 -5.64 -30.11
C GLN A 404 5.58 -4.42 -30.95
N TYR A 405 6.56 -4.64 -31.82
CA TYR A 405 7.10 -3.59 -32.67
C TYR A 405 6.03 -3.02 -33.60
N MET A 406 5.86 -1.69 -33.61
CA MET A 406 4.93 -0.96 -34.48
C MET A 406 3.48 -1.49 -34.46
N HIS A 407 3.03 -2.04 -33.34
CA HIS A 407 1.63 -2.49 -33.22
C HIS A 407 0.67 -1.31 -33.19
N GLU A 408 -0.30 -1.31 -34.10
CA GLU A 408 -1.47 -0.43 -34.11
C GLU A 408 -2.75 -1.27 -34.05
N PRO A 409 -3.78 -0.83 -33.30
CA PRO A 409 -5.07 -1.53 -33.29
C PRO A 409 -5.75 -1.45 -34.66
N GLU A 410 -6.59 -2.45 -34.97
CA GLU A 410 -7.37 -2.48 -36.22
C GLU A 410 -8.34 -1.29 -36.28
N LYS A 411 -8.51 -0.69 -37.47
CA LYS A 411 -9.41 0.45 -37.64
C LYS A 411 -10.88 0.06 -37.37
N GLY A 412 -11.59 0.90 -36.63
CA GLY A 412 -12.98 0.67 -36.22
C GLY A 412 -13.13 -0.36 -35.09
N SER A 413 -12.02 -0.85 -34.51
CA SER A 413 -12.07 -1.86 -33.46
C SER A 413 -12.32 -1.24 -32.07
N ARG A 414 -12.65 -2.09 -31.09
CA ARG A 414 -12.83 -1.67 -29.69
C ARG A 414 -11.51 -1.20 -29.07
N GLU A 415 -10.39 -1.75 -29.51
CA GLU A 415 -9.03 -1.39 -29.13
C GLU A 415 -8.68 0.02 -29.63
N GLU A 416 -8.99 0.35 -30.89
CA GLU A 416 -8.79 1.69 -31.43
C GLU A 416 -9.65 2.71 -30.69
N ARG A 417 -10.91 2.37 -30.39
CA ARG A 417 -11.80 3.21 -29.58
C ARG A 417 -11.18 3.58 -28.24
N LEU A 418 -10.63 2.61 -27.50
CA LEU A 418 -9.96 2.89 -26.24
C LEU A 418 -8.77 3.83 -26.46
N VAL A 419 -7.87 3.53 -27.40
CA VAL A 419 -6.67 4.33 -27.65
C VAL A 419 -7.02 5.79 -27.99
N ASN A 420 -8.11 6.03 -28.73
CA ASN A 420 -8.55 7.39 -29.04
C ASN A 420 -8.96 8.18 -27.79
N VAL A 421 -9.64 7.54 -26.83
CA VAL A 421 -9.99 8.14 -25.53
C VAL A 421 -8.74 8.36 -24.69
N LEU A 422 -7.75 7.45 -24.72
CA LEU A 422 -6.51 7.63 -23.97
C LEU A 422 -5.63 8.76 -24.55
N LYS A 423 -5.66 8.99 -25.86
CA LYS A 423 -4.97 10.12 -26.50
C LYS A 423 -5.65 11.46 -26.21
N LYS A 424 -6.96 11.44 -25.98
CA LYS A 424 -7.79 12.62 -25.72
C LYS A 424 -8.75 12.32 -24.57
N PRO A 425 -8.28 12.47 -23.31
CA PRO A 425 -9.12 12.25 -22.14
C PRO A 425 -10.44 13.01 -22.25
N VAL A 426 -11.53 12.37 -21.82
CA VAL A 426 -12.90 12.89 -21.90
C VAL A 426 -13.45 13.15 -20.51
N ASP A 427 -14.55 13.88 -20.43
CA ASP A 427 -15.29 14.04 -19.19
C ASP A 427 -16.36 12.96 -19.08
N TRP A 428 -16.34 12.23 -17.96
CA TRP A 428 -17.24 11.10 -17.72
C TRP A 428 -18.49 11.47 -16.94
N VAL A 429 -18.46 12.53 -16.11
CA VAL A 429 -19.53 12.94 -15.18
C VAL A 429 -19.56 14.43 -14.95
#